data_AF-A0A973T9N3-F1
#
_entry.id   AF-A0A973T9N3-F1
#
_cell.length_a   1.000
_cell.length_b   1.000
_cell.length_c   1.000
_cell.angle_alpha   90.00
_cell.angle_beta   90.00
_cell.angle_gamma   90.00
#
_symmetry.space_group_name_H-M   'P 1'
#
loop_
_entity.id
_entity.type
_entity.pdbx_description
1 polymer ?
#
loop_
_entity_poly.entity_id
_entity_poly.type
_entity_poly.pdbx_seq_one_letter_code
_entity_poly.pdbx_strand_id
1 'polypeptide(L)'
;QSSPFLLAKCTHDVDWLSFIIGSPPVRVSSFGRLTHFRPGEAPEGASTRCTDCPAEAGCPYSALRIYGAGRPGGNTEPDPARAYFAEVVDPGGDRESLWQALATGPYGRCVYSSDNDVVDHQVVNIEYADGTTAALTATAFTAAGPRRTRIFGSHGEVSVEAGTISVYDFLTGKTTVHRVPAPMPGVKGEKHEGGDRGLVAAWVAALGAGDWSGIVSGLEESLISHAVVFAAEEARRTGTVVSVSPFSPPG
;
A
#
# COMPACT_ATOMS: atom_id res chain seq x y z
N GLN A 1 -4.74 -20.36 5.12
CA GLN A 1 -4.10 -19.78 3.93
C GLN A 1 -4.32 -18.27 4.00
N SER A 2 -3.25 -17.47 3.93
CA SER A 2 -3.31 -15.99 3.88
C SER A 2 -3.45 -15.52 2.42
N SER A 3 -3.94 -14.30 2.21
CA SER A 3 -3.97 -13.67 0.89
C SER A 3 -2.55 -13.30 0.42
N PRO A 4 -2.26 -13.35 -0.89
CA PRO A 4 -1.01 -12.83 -1.44
C PRO A 4 -0.81 -11.36 -1.10
N PHE A 5 0.45 -10.92 -1.01
CA PHE A 5 0.80 -9.55 -0.62
C PHE A 5 0.08 -8.48 -1.45
N LEU A 6 0.13 -8.62 -2.78
CA LEU A 6 -0.51 -7.67 -3.67
C LEU A 6 -2.03 -7.63 -3.47
N LEU A 7 -2.67 -8.78 -3.19
CA LEU A 7 -4.10 -8.81 -2.94
C LEU A 7 -4.47 -8.03 -1.67
N ALA A 8 -3.63 -8.14 -0.64
CA ALA A 8 -3.87 -7.51 0.65
C ALA A 8 -3.53 -6.01 0.67
N LYS A 9 -2.59 -5.55 -0.18
CA LYS A 9 -1.98 -4.22 -0.04
C LYS A 9 -1.80 -3.42 -1.32
N CYS A 10 -2.00 -4.02 -2.49
CA CYS A 10 -1.76 -3.36 -3.78
C CYS A 10 -2.87 -3.55 -4.81
N THR A 11 -3.98 -4.21 -4.49
CA THR A 11 -5.10 -4.38 -5.44
C THR A 11 -5.61 -3.03 -5.93
N HIS A 12 -5.77 -2.06 -5.02
CA HIS A 12 -6.19 -0.71 -5.39
C HIS A 12 -5.14 0.03 -6.25
N ASP A 13 -3.86 -0.34 -6.17
CA ASP A 13 -2.82 0.21 -7.03
C ASP A 13 -2.98 -0.32 -8.46
N VAL A 14 -3.38 -1.60 -8.61
CA VAL A 14 -3.72 -2.22 -9.89
C VAL A 14 -5.05 -1.70 -10.45
N ASP A 15 -6.06 -1.47 -9.59
CA ASP A 15 -7.32 -0.82 -9.96
C ASP A 15 -7.05 0.55 -10.56
N TRP A 16 -6.22 1.34 -9.90
CA TRP A 16 -5.85 2.68 -10.34
C TRP A 16 -5.12 2.65 -11.69
N LEU A 17 -4.18 1.72 -11.89
CA LEU A 17 -3.49 1.55 -13.18
C LEU A 17 -4.48 1.19 -14.30
N SER A 18 -5.37 0.24 -14.04
CA SER A 18 -6.36 -0.21 -15.02
C SER A 18 -7.35 0.90 -15.38
N PHE A 19 -7.78 1.69 -14.38
CA PHE A 19 -8.64 2.85 -14.60
C PHE A 19 -7.98 3.92 -15.48
N ILE A 20 -6.73 4.28 -15.19
CA ILE A 20 -6.01 5.32 -15.95
C ILE A 20 -5.68 4.88 -17.37
N ILE A 21 -5.33 3.61 -17.55
CA ILE A 21 -4.96 3.06 -18.85
C ILE A 21 -6.21 2.81 -19.71
N GLY A 22 -7.33 2.38 -19.11
CA GLY A 22 -8.60 2.21 -19.82
C GLY A 22 -8.59 1.08 -20.86
N SER A 23 -7.60 0.19 -20.80
CA SER A 23 -7.40 -0.94 -21.72
C SER A 23 -7.40 -2.24 -20.91
N PRO A 24 -7.83 -3.38 -21.47
CA PRO A 24 -7.77 -4.67 -20.77
C PRO A 24 -6.32 -5.15 -20.55
N PRO A 25 -5.95 -5.60 -19.34
CA PRO A 25 -4.66 -6.24 -19.10
C PRO A 25 -4.63 -7.65 -19.71
N VAL A 26 -3.56 -8.00 -20.43
CA VAL A 26 -3.47 -9.26 -21.19
C VAL A 26 -2.55 -10.30 -20.55
N ARG A 27 -1.39 -9.87 -20.04
CA ARG A 27 -0.41 -10.74 -19.41
C ARG A 27 0.50 -9.98 -18.46
N VAL A 28 1.10 -10.71 -17.52
CA VAL A 28 1.96 -10.16 -16.48
C VAL A 28 3.24 -10.97 -16.32
N SER A 29 4.31 -10.29 -15.90
CA SER A 29 5.50 -10.91 -15.31
C SER A 29 5.69 -10.37 -13.90
N SER A 30 6.11 -11.19 -12.96
CA SER A 30 6.17 -10.81 -11.55
C SER A 30 7.33 -11.49 -10.84
N PHE A 31 8.04 -10.74 -10.02
CA PHE A 31 9.20 -11.22 -9.28
C PHE A 31 9.19 -10.64 -7.87
N GLY A 32 9.39 -11.48 -6.86
CA GLY A 32 9.37 -11.05 -5.46
C GLY A 32 9.55 -12.22 -4.52
N ARG A 33 10.11 -11.94 -3.35
CA ARG A 33 10.38 -12.96 -2.33
C ARG A 33 10.46 -12.33 -0.94
N LEU A 34 10.30 -13.15 0.08
CA LEU A 34 10.72 -12.81 1.45
C LEU A 34 12.24 -13.00 1.55
N THR A 35 13.00 -11.91 1.65
CA THR A 35 14.47 -11.92 1.73
C THR A 35 14.98 -11.56 3.10
N HIS A 36 14.43 -10.51 3.69
CA HIS A 36 14.96 -9.87 4.88
C HIS A 36 14.18 -10.22 6.15
N PHE A 37 12.85 -10.23 6.11
CA PHE A 37 12.05 -10.49 7.33
C PHE A 37 11.93 -11.98 7.66
N ARG A 38 13.08 -12.66 7.81
CA ARG A 38 13.19 -14.09 8.08
C ARG A 38 14.20 -14.36 9.20
N PRO A 39 14.14 -15.51 9.88
CA PRO A 39 15.01 -15.80 11.03
C PRO A 39 16.51 -15.64 10.77
N GLY A 40 16.99 -16.01 9.59
CA GLY A 40 18.43 -15.94 9.24
C GLY A 40 18.99 -14.52 9.07
N GLU A 41 18.14 -13.50 9.03
CA GLU A 41 18.52 -12.09 8.88
C GLU A 41 18.28 -11.29 10.17
N ALA A 42 17.87 -11.96 11.24
CA ALA A 42 17.65 -11.34 12.53
C ALA A 42 18.97 -10.74 13.06
N PRO A 43 18.95 -9.51 13.61
CA PRO A 43 20.10 -8.97 14.32
C PRO A 43 20.58 -9.91 15.43
N GLU A 44 21.89 -9.92 15.68
CA GLU A 44 22.46 -10.70 16.78
C GLU A 44 21.80 -10.32 18.11
N GLY A 45 21.39 -11.32 18.89
CA GLY A 45 20.69 -11.12 20.16
C GLY A 45 19.22 -10.72 20.03
N ALA A 46 18.60 -10.79 18.84
CA ALA A 46 17.16 -10.57 18.70
C ALA A 46 16.34 -11.62 19.47
N SER A 47 15.39 -11.17 20.30
CA SER A 47 14.40 -12.05 20.95
C SER A 47 13.16 -12.24 20.07
N THR A 48 12.19 -13.03 20.56
CA THR A 48 10.91 -13.27 19.87
C THR A 48 9.94 -12.09 19.98
N ARG A 49 10.19 -11.11 20.86
CA ARG A 49 9.34 -9.93 21.07
C ARG A 49 10.17 -8.68 21.27
N CYS A 50 9.75 -7.55 20.72
CA CYS A 50 10.57 -6.33 20.81
C CYS A 50 10.63 -5.72 22.22
N THR A 51 9.67 -6.03 23.10
CA THR A 51 9.58 -5.46 24.46
C THR A 51 10.71 -5.88 25.40
N ASP A 52 11.36 -7.01 25.11
CA ASP A 52 12.44 -7.58 25.92
C ASP A 52 13.69 -7.91 25.06
N CYS A 53 13.79 -7.32 23.87
CA CYS A 53 14.81 -7.66 22.89
C CYS A 53 16.13 -6.89 23.13
N PRO A 54 17.25 -7.58 23.39
CA PRO A 54 18.56 -6.93 23.53
C PRO A 54 19.00 -6.12 22.29
N ALA A 55 18.59 -6.54 21.10
CA ALA A 55 18.91 -5.87 19.84
C ALA A 55 18.01 -4.65 19.52
N GLU A 56 17.01 -4.37 20.36
CA GLU A 56 15.96 -3.36 20.10
C GLU A 56 16.55 -1.99 19.75
N ALA A 57 17.50 -1.51 20.55
CA ALA A 57 18.07 -0.17 20.40
C ALA A 57 18.73 0.07 19.03
N GLY A 58 19.29 -0.98 18.42
CA GLY A 58 19.92 -0.93 17.10
C GLY A 58 18.99 -1.33 15.95
N CYS A 59 17.82 -1.90 16.24
CA CYS A 59 16.96 -2.50 15.22
C CYS A 59 16.04 -1.45 14.56
N PRO A 60 16.09 -1.25 13.22
CA PRO A 60 15.16 -0.35 12.54
C PRO A 60 13.71 -0.85 12.53
N TYR A 61 13.50 -2.15 12.74
CA TYR A 61 12.19 -2.80 12.73
C TYR A 61 11.66 -3.12 14.14
N SER A 62 12.20 -2.48 15.17
CA SER A 62 11.67 -2.56 16.53
C SER A 62 10.21 -2.08 16.56
N ALA A 63 9.33 -2.92 17.13
CA ALA A 63 7.95 -2.53 17.39
C ALA A 63 7.86 -1.32 18.34
N LEU A 64 8.79 -1.16 19.28
CA LEU A 64 8.80 0.01 20.17
C LEU A 64 9.16 1.29 19.42
N ARG A 65 10.08 1.21 18.46
CA ARG A 65 10.43 2.32 17.57
C ARG A 65 9.29 2.68 16.62
N ILE A 66 8.60 1.69 16.07
CA ILE A 66 7.54 1.90 15.08
C ILE A 66 6.23 2.35 15.74
N TYR A 67 5.80 1.67 16.81
CA TYR A 67 4.51 1.89 17.46
C TYR A 67 4.64 2.72 18.74
N GLY A 68 5.58 2.36 19.62
CA GLY A 68 5.76 3.01 20.93
C GLY A 68 6.09 4.50 20.83
N ALA A 69 6.85 4.91 19.81
CA ALA A 69 7.20 6.32 19.59
C ALA A 69 5.98 7.26 19.42
N GLY A 70 4.80 6.72 19.09
CA GLY A 70 3.56 7.50 19.03
C GLY A 70 2.96 7.87 20.39
N ARG A 71 3.35 7.19 21.49
CA ARG A 71 2.95 7.51 22.88
C ARG A 71 4.13 7.26 23.85
N PRO A 72 5.20 8.05 23.77
CA PRO A 72 6.41 7.84 24.55
C PRO A 72 6.18 8.14 26.04
N GLY A 73 7.19 7.86 26.86
CA GLY A 73 7.13 8.02 28.32
C GLY A 73 7.97 9.18 28.82
N GLY A 74 7.72 9.58 30.07
CA GLY A 74 8.41 10.70 30.69
C GLY A 74 8.14 12.02 29.96
N ASN A 75 9.15 12.88 29.86
CA ASN A 75 9.04 14.20 29.23
C ASN A 75 9.41 14.17 27.74
N THR A 76 9.18 13.05 27.06
CA THR A 76 9.46 12.92 25.62
C THR A 76 8.20 13.27 24.83
N GLU A 77 8.32 14.13 23.83
CA GLU A 77 7.20 14.46 22.95
C GLU A 77 6.85 13.28 22.02
N PRO A 78 5.57 12.97 21.80
CA PRO A 78 5.14 11.99 20.81
C PRO A 78 5.68 12.29 19.42
N ASP A 79 6.15 11.27 18.70
CA ASP A 79 6.47 11.40 17.28
C ASP A 79 5.17 11.47 16.46
N PRO A 80 4.84 12.62 15.84
CA PRO A 80 3.59 12.78 15.10
C PRO A 80 3.50 11.82 13.90
N ALA A 81 4.63 11.46 13.29
CA ALA A 81 4.68 10.49 12.19
C ALA A 81 4.39 9.06 12.65
N ARG A 82 4.42 8.81 13.96
CA ARG A 82 4.17 7.48 14.57
C ARG A 82 2.88 7.40 15.36
N ALA A 83 2.23 8.53 15.63
CA ALA A 83 0.94 8.59 16.32
C ALA A 83 -0.13 7.68 15.68
N TYR A 84 -0.17 7.63 14.34
CA TYR A 84 -1.06 6.72 13.61
C TYR A 84 -0.82 5.25 13.95
N PHE A 85 0.45 4.82 14.00
CA PHE A 85 0.80 3.43 14.28
C PHE A 85 0.44 3.04 15.71
N ALA A 86 0.66 3.92 16.69
CA ALA A 86 0.18 3.72 18.06
C ALA A 86 -1.36 3.52 18.11
N GLU A 87 -2.10 4.36 17.40
CA GLU A 87 -3.56 4.29 17.32
C GLU A 87 -4.08 3.02 16.62
N VAL A 88 -3.30 2.41 15.73
CA VAL A 88 -3.64 1.11 15.11
C VAL A 88 -3.49 -0.04 16.12
N VAL A 89 -2.48 0.03 16.98
CA VAL A 89 -2.21 -1.02 17.97
C VAL A 89 -3.15 -0.94 19.17
N ASP A 90 -3.41 0.29 19.64
CA ASP A 90 -4.17 0.54 20.86
C ASP A 90 -5.08 1.77 20.69
N PRO A 91 -6.21 1.65 19.96
CA PRO A 91 -7.07 2.78 19.63
C PRO A 91 -7.63 3.49 20.88
N GLY A 92 -7.46 4.80 20.96
CA GLY A 92 -7.96 5.63 22.07
C GLY A 92 -7.33 5.36 23.45
N GLY A 93 -6.35 4.46 23.54
CA GLY A 93 -5.66 4.15 24.77
C GLY A 93 -4.58 5.17 25.14
N ASP A 94 -3.79 4.82 26.15
CA ASP A 94 -2.68 5.60 26.64
C ASP A 94 -1.34 4.89 26.40
N ARG A 95 -0.30 5.31 27.12
CA ARG A 95 1.02 4.70 27.05
C ARG A 95 1.04 3.31 27.67
N GLU A 96 0.44 3.14 28.84
CA GLU A 96 0.52 1.89 29.59
C GLU A 96 -0.23 0.79 28.84
N SER A 97 -1.43 1.09 28.34
CA SER A 97 -2.21 0.17 27.51
C SER A 97 -1.51 -0.19 26.21
N LEU A 98 -0.86 0.77 25.54
CA LEU A 98 -0.07 0.49 24.32
C LEU A 98 1.11 -0.43 24.62
N TRP A 99 1.80 -0.24 25.74
CA TRP A 99 2.93 -1.10 26.13
C TRP A 99 2.46 -2.52 26.45
N GLN A 100 1.32 -2.66 27.11
CA GLN A 100 0.70 -3.95 27.37
C GLN A 100 0.26 -4.64 26.07
N ALA A 101 -0.32 -3.88 25.13
CA ALA A 101 -0.71 -4.37 23.80
C ALA A 101 0.52 -4.84 22.99
N LEU A 102 1.66 -4.15 23.09
CA LEU A 102 2.91 -4.59 22.47
C LEU A 102 3.49 -5.81 23.20
N ALA A 103 3.46 -5.84 24.53
CA ALA A 103 4.00 -6.95 25.31
C ALA A 103 3.24 -8.28 25.07
N THR A 104 1.95 -8.22 24.78
CA THR A 104 1.10 -9.41 24.72
C THR A 104 0.48 -9.67 23.35
N GLY A 105 0.21 -8.62 22.56
CA GLY A 105 -0.50 -8.70 21.30
C GLY A 105 0.36 -9.06 20.08
N PRO A 106 -0.21 -9.10 18.88
CA PRO A 106 0.51 -9.49 17.67
C PRO A 106 1.56 -8.48 17.23
N TYR A 107 1.39 -7.19 17.55
CA TYR A 107 2.23 -6.09 17.05
C TYR A 107 3.60 -5.96 17.73
N GLY A 108 3.80 -6.57 18.90
CA GLY A 108 5.12 -6.60 19.54
C GLY A 108 5.95 -7.85 19.25
N ARG A 109 5.44 -8.80 18.45
CA ARG A 109 6.23 -9.94 17.98
C ARG A 109 7.38 -9.46 17.10
N CYS A 110 8.56 -10.04 17.26
CA CYS A 110 9.70 -9.75 16.42
C CYS A 110 9.40 -10.17 14.98
N VAL A 111 9.58 -9.24 14.02
CA VAL A 111 9.29 -9.48 12.60
C VAL A 111 10.11 -10.66 12.03
N TYR A 112 11.34 -10.84 12.50
CA TYR A 112 12.23 -11.94 12.08
C TYR A 112 11.91 -13.28 12.73
N SER A 113 11.12 -13.31 13.80
CA SER A 113 10.70 -14.51 14.52
C SER A 113 9.19 -14.77 14.40
N SER A 114 8.55 -14.16 13.40
CA SER A 114 7.13 -14.33 13.11
C SER A 114 6.89 -15.44 12.09
N ASP A 115 5.67 -15.91 12.03
CA ASP A 115 5.16 -16.89 11.06
C ASP A 115 4.80 -16.26 9.70
N ASN A 116 5.30 -15.05 9.43
CA ASN A 116 4.99 -14.30 8.22
C ASN A 116 5.80 -14.82 7.02
N ASP A 117 5.11 -15.21 5.96
CA ASP A 117 5.68 -15.65 4.68
C ASP A 117 5.45 -14.65 3.53
N VAL A 118 4.89 -13.48 3.84
CA VAL A 118 4.63 -12.39 2.89
C VAL A 118 5.95 -11.83 2.35
N VAL A 119 5.99 -11.56 1.04
CA VAL A 119 7.17 -10.96 0.38
C VAL A 119 7.46 -9.55 0.94
N ASP A 120 8.75 -9.20 1.05
CA ASP A 120 9.16 -7.85 1.48
C ASP A 120 9.41 -6.90 0.29
N HIS A 121 9.49 -7.45 -0.92
CA HIS A 121 9.46 -6.70 -2.17
C HIS A 121 8.87 -7.55 -3.29
N GLN A 122 8.17 -6.88 -4.20
CA GLN A 122 7.63 -7.47 -5.42
C GLN A 122 7.56 -6.43 -6.53
N VAL A 123 7.98 -6.81 -7.73
CA VAL A 123 7.81 -6.05 -8.97
C VAL A 123 6.87 -6.79 -9.89
N VAL A 124 5.98 -6.05 -10.55
CA VAL A 124 5.03 -6.58 -11.54
C VAL A 124 5.10 -5.71 -12.78
N ASN A 125 5.26 -6.34 -13.95
CA ASN A 125 5.05 -5.69 -15.24
C ASN A 125 3.75 -6.22 -15.84
N ILE A 126 2.95 -5.30 -16.40
CA ILE A 126 1.64 -5.58 -16.98
C ILE A 126 1.66 -5.07 -18.42
N GLU A 127 1.23 -5.92 -19.35
CA GLU A 127 0.96 -5.54 -20.73
C GLU A 127 -0.55 -5.45 -20.94
N TYR A 128 -0.99 -4.42 -21.65
CA TYR A 128 -2.38 -4.13 -21.98
C TYR A 128 -2.67 -4.36 -23.46
N ALA A 129 -3.93 -4.57 -23.82
CA ALA A 129 -4.35 -4.97 -25.16
C ALA A 129 -4.03 -3.94 -26.26
N ASP A 130 -3.96 -2.66 -25.90
CA ASP A 130 -3.59 -1.53 -26.77
C ASP A 130 -2.07 -1.33 -26.91
N GLY A 131 -1.27 -2.18 -26.25
CA GLY A 131 0.18 -2.10 -26.23
C GLY A 131 0.75 -1.20 -25.12
N THR A 132 -0.11 -0.57 -24.30
CA THR A 132 0.35 0.17 -23.11
C THR A 132 0.98 -0.80 -22.11
N THR A 133 1.98 -0.33 -21.37
CA THR A 133 2.66 -1.12 -20.32
C THR A 133 2.64 -0.40 -18.99
N ALA A 134 2.51 -1.15 -17.90
CA ALA A 134 2.67 -0.62 -16.55
C ALA A 134 3.70 -1.43 -15.75
N ALA A 135 4.33 -0.77 -14.79
CA ALA A 135 5.18 -1.40 -13.80
C ALA A 135 4.76 -0.97 -12.39
N LEU A 136 4.57 -1.94 -11.50
CA LEU A 136 4.27 -1.74 -10.09
C LEU A 136 5.45 -2.27 -9.26
N THR A 137 5.96 -1.45 -8.34
CA THR A 137 6.93 -1.87 -7.34
C THR A 137 6.35 -1.68 -5.96
N ALA A 138 6.19 -2.78 -5.23
CA ALA A 138 5.80 -2.77 -3.82
C ALA A 138 7.00 -3.23 -2.99
N THR A 139 7.41 -2.43 -2.00
CA THR A 139 8.57 -2.75 -1.16
C THR A 139 8.42 -2.21 0.25
N ALA A 140 8.90 -2.97 1.23
CA ALA A 140 9.05 -2.51 2.61
C ALA A 140 10.25 -1.58 2.82
N PHE A 141 11.18 -1.49 1.87
CA PHE A 141 12.44 -0.77 2.00
C PHE A 141 12.37 0.60 1.32
N THR A 142 11.57 1.49 1.91
CA THR A 142 11.41 2.86 1.41
C THR A 142 11.53 3.86 2.54
N ALA A 143 11.98 5.08 2.21
CA ALA A 143 11.74 6.22 3.09
C ALA A 143 10.23 6.37 3.30
N ALA A 144 9.81 6.79 4.51
CA ALA A 144 8.41 7.07 4.79
C ALA A 144 7.91 8.14 3.81
N GLY A 145 7.10 7.71 2.85
CA GLY A 145 6.69 8.55 1.74
C GLY A 145 5.41 8.02 1.09
N PRO A 146 4.67 8.90 0.42
CA PRO A 146 3.43 8.53 -0.26
C PRO A 146 3.70 7.64 -1.47
N ARG A 147 2.62 7.07 -2.02
CA ARG A 147 2.65 6.44 -3.34
C ARG A 147 3.23 7.41 -4.36
N ARG A 148 4.09 6.89 -5.23
CA ARG A 148 4.68 7.65 -6.34
C ARG A 148 4.24 7.03 -7.64
N THR A 149 3.76 7.88 -8.53
CA THR A 149 3.24 7.48 -9.83
C THR A 149 3.89 8.33 -10.90
N ARG A 150 4.28 7.69 -12.01
CA ARG A 150 4.66 8.38 -13.24
C ARG A 150 3.87 7.81 -14.40
N ILE A 151 3.33 8.69 -15.24
CA ILE A 151 2.63 8.36 -16.48
C ILE A 151 3.42 9.00 -17.61
N PHE A 152 3.75 8.21 -18.63
CA PHE A 152 4.55 8.63 -19.77
C PHE A 152 3.67 8.66 -21.01
N GLY A 153 3.57 9.82 -21.64
CA GLY A 153 2.85 10.00 -22.90
C GLY A 153 3.79 10.45 -24.01
N SER A 154 3.28 10.46 -25.25
CA SER A 154 4.04 10.91 -26.42
C SER A 154 4.29 12.43 -26.46
N HIS A 155 3.54 13.21 -25.67
CA HIS A 155 3.59 14.68 -25.66
C HIS A 155 3.86 15.26 -24.27
N GLY A 156 4.08 14.42 -23.26
CA GLY A 156 4.28 14.88 -21.91
C GLY A 156 4.45 13.76 -20.90
N GLU A 157 4.72 14.17 -19.67
CA GLU A 157 4.87 13.30 -18.52
C GLU A 157 4.05 13.82 -17.34
N VAL A 158 3.39 12.91 -16.61
CA VAL A 158 2.71 13.25 -15.36
C VAL A 158 3.42 12.55 -14.20
N SER A 159 3.73 13.28 -13.13
CA SER A 159 4.22 12.72 -11.88
C SER A 159 3.30 13.05 -10.71
N VAL A 160 2.93 12.06 -9.91
CA VAL A 160 2.15 12.23 -8.68
C VAL A 160 3.00 11.83 -7.49
N GLU A 161 3.22 12.79 -6.58
CA GLU A 161 3.99 12.59 -5.35
C GLU A 161 3.58 13.64 -4.30
N ALA A 162 3.42 13.21 -3.05
CA ALA A 162 3.21 14.10 -1.89
C ALA A 162 2.12 15.17 -2.09
N GLY A 163 0.92 14.75 -2.51
CA GLY A 163 -0.23 15.63 -2.69
C GLY A 163 -0.07 16.61 -3.86
N THR A 164 0.85 16.34 -4.79
CA THR A 164 1.10 17.18 -5.96
C THR A 164 1.03 16.34 -7.23
N ILE A 165 0.41 16.88 -8.27
CA ILE A 165 0.38 16.35 -9.63
C ILE A 165 1.13 17.36 -10.51
N SER A 166 2.27 16.95 -11.07
CA SER A 166 3.04 17.77 -12.01
C SER A 166 2.84 17.24 -13.42
N VAL A 167 2.53 18.12 -14.37
CA VAL A 167 2.34 17.82 -15.78
C VAL A 167 3.41 18.56 -16.58
N TYR A 168 4.33 17.82 -17.19
CA TYR A 168 5.36 18.37 -18.06
C TYR A 168 4.97 18.22 -19.52
N ASP A 169 4.90 19.34 -20.24
CA ASP A 169 4.56 19.40 -21.65
C ASP A 169 5.84 19.44 -22.51
N PHE A 170 6.01 18.45 -23.40
CA PHE A 170 7.23 18.30 -24.19
C PHE A 170 7.38 19.39 -25.27
N LEU A 171 6.28 19.96 -25.77
CA LEU A 171 6.32 20.96 -26.82
C LEU A 171 6.79 22.32 -26.30
N THR A 172 6.32 22.71 -25.12
CA THR A 172 6.59 24.00 -24.50
C THR A 172 7.74 23.96 -23.49
N GLY A 173 8.10 22.77 -23.02
CA GLY A 173 9.09 22.57 -21.96
C GLY A 173 8.62 23.09 -20.59
N LYS A 174 7.31 23.31 -20.40
CA LYS A 174 6.74 23.87 -19.17
C LYS A 174 6.15 22.78 -18.27
N THR A 175 6.32 22.95 -16.97
CA THR A 175 5.64 22.15 -15.95
C THR A 175 4.47 22.93 -15.35
N THR A 176 3.27 22.35 -15.40
CA THR A 176 2.12 22.82 -14.62
C THR A 176 2.00 21.97 -13.36
N VAL A 177 1.81 22.61 -12.21
CA VAL A 177 1.73 21.94 -10.91
C VAL A 177 0.33 22.12 -10.33
N HIS A 178 -0.36 21.01 -10.08
CA HIS A 178 -1.65 20.96 -9.42
C HIS A 178 -1.48 20.41 -8.01
N ARG A 179 -1.94 21.15 -7.00
CA ARG A 179 -1.96 20.67 -5.62
C ARG A 179 -3.27 19.94 -5.36
N VAL A 180 -3.18 18.71 -4.89
CA VAL A 180 -4.32 17.93 -4.42
C VAL A 180 -4.86 18.61 -3.15
N PRO A 181 -6.15 18.96 -3.09
CA PRO A 181 -6.73 19.56 -1.89
C PRO A 181 -6.49 18.66 -0.67
N ALA A 182 -6.12 19.27 0.45
CA ALA A 182 -6.07 18.54 1.71
C ALA A 182 -7.47 18.00 2.07
N PRO A 183 -7.56 16.86 2.78
CA PRO A 183 -8.83 16.40 3.34
C PRO A 183 -9.45 17.52 4.19
N MET A 184 -10.79 17.59 4.22
CA MET A 184 -11.46 18.62 5.01
C MET A 184 -11.06 18.51 6.50
N PRO A 185 -10.56 19.59 7.13
CA PRO A 185 -10.19 19.54 8.54
C PRO A 185 -11.42 19.20 9.41
N GLY A 186 -11.24 18.34 10.42
CA GLY A 186 -12.19 18.23 11.53
C GLY A 186 -12.96 16.91 11.67
N VAL A 187 -12.75 15.92 10.80
CA VAL A 187 -13.35 14.59 10.98
C VAL A 187 -12.38 13.67 11.73
N LYS A 188 -12.64 13.45 13.02
CA LYS A 188 -11.88 12.47 13.82
C LYS A 188 -12.03 11.07 13.19
N GLY A 189 -10.91 10.42 12.90
CA GLY A 189 -10.87 9.03 12.41
C GLY A 189 -10.67 8.86 10.90
N GLU A 190 -10.62 9.93 10.10
CA GLU A 190 -10.32 9.84 8.66
C GLU A 190 -8.81 9.53 8.44
N LYS A 191 -8.52 8.29 8.02
CA LYS A 191 -7.15 7.72 7.94
C LYS A 191 -6.68 7.41 6.52
N HIS A 192 -7.54 7.60 5.52
CA HIS A 192 -7.28 7.32 4.08
C HIS A 192 -7.34 8.59 3.22
N GLU A 193 -6.83 9.71 3.73
CA GLU A 193 -6.68 10.98 2.99
C GLU A 193 -7.96 11.49 2.31
N GLY A 194 -9.14 11.19 2.86
CA GLY A 194 -10.42 11.59 2.27
C GLY A 194 -11.05 10.59 1.30
N GLY A 195 -10.32 9.54 0.91
CA GLY A 195 -10.76 8.54 -0.08
C GLY A 195 -12.04 7.81 0.34
N ASP A 196 -12.06 7.23 1.55
CA ASP A 196 -13.23 6.50 2.09
C ASP A 196 -14.49 7.36 2.06
N ARG A 197 -14.38 8.60 2.54
CA ARG A 197 -15.51 9.53 2.60
C ARG A 197 -15.97 9.93 1.21
N GLY A 198 -15.05 10.16 0.28
CA GLY A 198 -15.36 10.45 -1.11
C GLY A 198 -16.15 9.31 -1.76
N LEU A 199 -15.70 8.07 -1.58
CA LEU A 199 -16.38 6.87 -2.10
C LEU A 199 -17.78 6.71 -1.50
N VAL A 200 -17.91 6.81 -0.16
CA VAL A 200 -19.21 6.69 0.51
C VAL A 200 -20.15 7.83 0.11
N ALA A 201 -19.66 9.07 0.02
CA ALA A 201 -20.47 10.21 -0.39
C ALA A 201 -20.97 10.06 -1.84
N ALA A 202 -20.11 9.62 -2.76
CA ALA A 202 -20.49 9.34 -4.14
C ALA A 202 -21.58 8.25 -4.21
N TRP A 203 -21.41 7.17 -3.44
CA TRP A 203 -22.38 6.08 -3.38
C TRP A 203 -23.74 6.52 -2.80
N VAL A 204 -23.74 7.27 -1.69
CA VAL A 204 -24.98 7.80 -1.09
C VAL A 204 -25.68 8.79 -2.04
N ALA A 205 -24.92 9.63 -2.75
CA ALA A 205 -25.47 10.55 -3.75
C ALA A 205 -26.12 9.78 -4.91
N ALA A 206 -25.47 8.73 -5.42
CA ALA A 206 -26.00 7.88 -6.47
C ALA A 206 -27.30 7.19 -6.05
N LEU A 207 -27.35 6.65 -4.83
CA LEU A 207 -28.58 6.07 -4.25
C LEU A 207 -29.71 7.09 -4.15
N GLY A 208 -29.43 8.29 -3.65
CA GLY A 208 -30.44 9.33 -3.44
C GLY A 208 -31.00 9.89 -4.75
N ALA A 209 -30.16 10.02 -5.78
CA ALA A 209 -30.55 10.54 -7.09
C ALA A 209 -31.10 9.46 -8.03
N GLY A 210 -30.82 8.18 -7.76
CA GLY A 210 -31.04 7.09 -8.72
C GLY A 210 -30.10 7.15 -9.93
N ASP A 211 -29.03 7.95 -9.85
CA ASP A 211 -28.06 8.17 -10.93
C ASP A 211 -26.71 7.53 -10.56
N TRP A 212 -26.38 6.45 -11.27
CA TRP A 212 -25.18 5.66 -11.04
C TRP A 212 -24.01 6.05 -11.94
N SER A 213 -24.17 7.05 -12.81
CA SER A 213 -23.15 7.44 -13.79
C SER A 213 -21.83 7.91 -13.17
N GLY A 214 -21.86 8.37 -11.90
CA GLY A 214 -20.68 8.74 -11.13
C GLY A 214 -19.95 7.58 -10.44
N ILE A 215 -20.51 6.37 -10.46
CA ILE A 215 -19.88 5.17 -9.89
C ILE A 215 -19.13 4.43 -11.01
N VAL A 216 -17.83 4.65 -11.06
CA VAL A 216 -16.95 4.22 -12.17
C VAL A 216 -16.21 2.91 -11.93
N SER A 217 -16.44 2.25 -10.79
CA SER A 217 -15.87 0.93 -10.47
C SER A 217 -16.98 0.02 -9.97
N GLY A 218 -17.35 -0.94 -10.80
CA GLY A 218 -18.31 -1.99 -10.50
C GLY A 218 -17.62 -3.31 -10.13
N LEU A 219 -18.43 -4.37 -10.10
CA LEU A 219 -17.94 -5.72 -9.81
C LEU A 219 -16.97 -6.21 -10.89
N GLU A 220 -17.26 -5.92 -12.16
CA GLU A 220 -16.45 -6.41 -13.29
C GLU A 220 -15.05 -5.79 -13.27
N GLU A 221 -14.94 -4.47 -13.10
CA GLU A 221 -13.66 -3.77 -12.98
C GLU A 221 -12.86 -4.30 -11.78
N SER A 222 -13.52 -4.50 -10.65
CA SER A 222 -12.88 -5.04 -9.44
C SER A 222 -12.34 -6.45 -9.69
N LEU A 223 -13.09 -7.32 -10.39
CA LEU A 223 -12.67 -8.69 -10.70
C LEU A 223 -11.47 -8.72 -11.65
N ILE A 224 -11.37 -7.78 -12.59
CA ILE A 224 -10.22 -7.67 -13.51
C ILE A 224 -8.93 -7.40 -12.74
N SER A 225 -8.93 -6.46 -11.79
CA SER A 225 -7.72 -6.19 -10.99
C SER A 225 -7.33 -7.35 -10.08
N HIS A 226 -8.32 -8.08 -9.55
CA HIS A 226 -8.07 -9.31 -8.80
C HIS A 226 -7.44 -10.38 -9.70
N ALA A 227 -7.93 -10.52 -10.95
CA ALA A 227 -7.38 -11.44 -11.93
C ALA A 227 -5.90 -11.13 -12.23
N VAL A 228 -5.55 -9.84 -12.39
CA VAL A 228 -4.16 -9.39 -12.55
C VAL A 228 -3.31 -9.75 -11.35
N VAL A 229 -3.81 -9.55 -10.12
CA VAL A 229 -3.10 -9.88 -8.88
C VAL A 229 -2.87 -11.39 -8.76
N PHE A 230 -3.85 -12.23 -9.10
CA PHE A 230 -3.68 -13.69 -9.08
C PHE A 230 -2.70 -14.16 -10.15
N ALA A 231 -2.78 -13.63 -11.37
CA ALA A 231 -1.82 -13.89 -12.42
C ALA A 231 -0.39 -13.47 -12.01
N ALA A 232 -0.26 -12.34 -11.29
CA ALA A 232 1.03 -11.86 -10.80
C ALA A 232 1.60 -12.75 -9.69
N GLU A 233 0.76 -13.32 -8.82
CA GLU A 233 1.22 -14.30 -7.82
C GLU A 233 1.61 -15.62 -8.47
N GLU A 234 0.87 -16.08 -9.50
CA GLU A 234 1.27 -17.27 -10.27
C GLU A 234 2.62 -17.04 -10.96
N ALA A 235 2.77 -15.94 -11.70
CA ALA A 235 4.01 -15.57 -12.38
C ALA A 235 5.21 -15.50 -11.43
N ARG A 236 5.01 -14.99 -10.21
CA ARG A 236 6.04 -14.94 -9.16
C ARG A 236 6.50 -16.32 -8.71
N ARG A 237 5.56 -17.27 -8.60
CA ARG A 237 5.81 -18.63 -8.12
C ARG A 237 6.41 -19.54 -9.20
N THR A 238 5.99 -19.36 -10.44
CA THR A 238 6.40 -20.20 -11.57
C THR A 238 7.61 -19.65 -12.32
N GLY A 239 7.90 -18.34 -12.17
CA GLY A 239 8.97 -17.67 -12.90
C GLY A 239 8.65 -17.48 -14.39
N THR A 240 7.37 -17.41 -14.75
CA THR A 240 6.92 -17.30 -16.14
C THR A 240 6.12 -16.02 -16.39
N VAL A 241 5.87 -15.73 -17.67
CA VAL A 241 4.85 -14.74 -18.07
C VAL A 241 3.49 -15.44 -18.06
N VAL A 242 2.52 -14.88 -17.36
CA VAL A 242 1.19 -15.48 -17.15
C VAL A 242 0.12 -14.62 -17.80
N SER A 243 -0.80 -15.25 -18.53
CA SER A 243 -1.98 -14.57 -19.09
C SER A 243 -2.98 -14.23 -17.98
N VAL A 244 -3.65 -13.08 -18.10
CA VAL A 244 -4.67 -12.65 -17.12
C VAL A 244 -6.00 -13.38 -17.33
N SER A 245 -6.34 -13.74 -18.58
CA SER A 245 -7.63 -14.32 -18.96
C SER A 245 -8.09 -15.52 -18.12
N PRO A 246 -7.25 -16.50 -17.72
CA PRO A 246 -7.67 -17.63 -16.90
C PRO A 246 -8.20 -17.26 -15.50
N PHE A 247 -7.92 -16.05 -15.03
CA PHE A 247 -8.33 -15.55 -13.71
C PHE A 247 -9.50 -14.57 -13.80
N SER A 248 -9.86 -14.13 -15.01
CA SER A 248 -10.97 -13.23 -15.25
C SER A 248 -12.31 -14.00 -15.18
N PRO A 249 -13.40 -13.34 -14.76
CA PRO A 249 -14.73 -13.93 -14.85
C PRO A 249 -15.06 -14.30 -16.31
N PRO A 250 -15.85 -15.35 -16.56
CA PRO A 250 -16.34 -15.64 -17.90
C PRO A 250 -17.16 -14.45 -18.41
N GLY A 251 -16.80 -13.97 -19.59
CA GLY A 251 -17.55 -12.92 -20.31
C GLY A 251 -18.84 -13.41 -20.93
#